data_AF-A0A929EEJ6-F1
#
_entry.id   AF-A0A929EEJ6-F1
#
_cell.length_a   1.000
_cell.length_b   1.000
_cell.length_c   1.000
_cell.angle_alpha   90.00
_cell.angle_beta   90.00
_cell.angle_gamma   90.00
#
_symmetry.space_group_name_H-M   'P 1'
#
loop_
_entity.id
_entity.type
_entity.pdbx_description
1 polymer ?
#
loop_
_entity_poly.entity_id
_entity_poly.type
_entity_poly.pdbx_seq_one_letter_code
_entity_poly.pdbx_strand_id
1 'polypeptide(L)'
;MQQSNNPINGISYLFKALPLLLKPGIKSFVIIPLMINILFFSIGIYFGFAYFGEYMDRVLDTSNLWSWVAAIVDYIKPILYLIFGMALLVFIFFTFSIIANIVAAPFNSLLAEATEKYLTGQSMNDSDNWKKIIKE
;
A
#
# COMPACT_ATOMS: atom_id res chain seq x y z
N MET A 1 15.56 -37.73 1.06
CA MET A 1 16.44 -36.56 0.86
C MET A 1 16.18 -35.59 2.00
N GLN A 2 17.08 -35.53 2.97
CA GLN A 2 16.97 -34.63 4.13
C GLN A 2 17.21 -33.19 3.66
N GLN A 3 16.14 -32.43 3.42
CA GLN A 3 16.24 -30.98 3.37
C GLN A 3 16.44 -30.52 4.82
N SER A 4 17.64 -30.06 5.13
CA SER A 4 17.87 -29.30 6.35
C SER A 4 16.95 -28.09 6.34
N ASN A 5 16.13 -27.95 7.38
CA ASN A 5 15.31 -26.77 7.68
C ASN A 5 16.21 -25.57 8.03
N ASN A 6 17.05 -25.17 7.09
CA ASN A 6 17.92 -24.01 7.21
C ASN A 6 17.14 -22.79 6.70
N PRO A 7 16.87 -21.76 7.52
CA PRO A 7 16.11 -20.57 7.11
C PRO A 7 16.71 -19.87 5.87
N ILE A 8 18.02 -20.02 5.64
CA ILE A 8 18.73 -19.52 4.45
C ILE A 8 18.21 -20.19 3.16
N ASN A 9 17.81 -21.47 3.21
CA ASN A 9 17.20 -22.16 2.07
C ASN A 9 15.79 -21.63 1.77
N GLY A 10 15.07 -21.11 2.79
CA GLY A 10 13.76 -20.48 2.64
C GLY A 10 13.80 -19.20 1.79
N ILE A 11 14.80 -18.34 2.02
CA ILE A 11 15.01 -17.10 1.26
C ILE A 11 15.24 -17.37 -0.23
N SER A 12 15.90 -18.48 -0.58
CA SER A 12 16.11 -18.89 -1.98
C SER A 12 14.80 -19.07 -2.75
N TYR A 13 13.72 -19.53 -2.11
CA TYR A 13 12.41 -19.67 -2.76
C TYR A 13 11.79 -18.32 -3.12
N LEU A 14 12.03 -17.28 -2.31
CA LEU A 14 11.60 -15.90 -2.59
C LEU A 14 12.23 -15.38 -3.90
N PHE A 15 13.53 -15.62 -4.07
CA PHE A 15 14.24 -15.25 -5.29
C PHE A 15 13.85 -16.11 -6.50
N LYS A 16 13.49 -17.38 -6.30
CA LYS A 16 12.93 -18.24 -7.36
C LYS A 16 11.52 -17.81 -7.78
N ALA A 17 10.75 -17.20 -6.87
CA ALA A 17 9.39 -16.72 -7.12
C ALA A 17 9.33 -15.42 -7.94
N LEU A 18 10.31 -14.53 -7.82
CA LEU A 18 10.39 -13.28 -8.58
C LEU A 18 10.13 -13.41 -10.10
N PRO A 19 10.83 -14.31 -10.84
CA PRO A 19 10.58 -14.47 -12.28
C PRO A 19 9.22 -15.11 -12.61
N LEU A 20 8.57 -15.80 -11.66
CA LEU A 20 7.21 -16.34 -11.84
C LEU A 20 6.16 -15.23 -11.88
N LEU A 21 6.36 -14.13 -11.13
CA LEU A 21 5.45 -12.98 -11.10
C LEU A 21 5.25 -12.32 -12.47
N LEU A 22 6.22 -12.47 -13.39
CA LEU A 22 6.18 -11.87 -14.73
C LEU A 22 5.66 -12.84 -15.80
N LYS A 23 5.32 -14.09 -15.45
CA LYS A 23 4.83 -15.08 -16.42
C LYS A 23 3.46 -14.69 -16.96
N PRO A 24 3.17 -14.95 -18.26
CA PRO A 24 1.84 -14.78 -18.82
C PRO A 24 0.84 -15.66 -18.05
N GLY A 25 -0.31 -15.09 -17.69
CA GLY A 25 -1.31 -15.73 -16.81
C GLY A 25 -1.17 -15.36 -15.33
N ILE A 26 0.04 -15.07 -14.84
CA ILE A 26 0.29 -14.65 -13.44
C ILE A 26 0.40 -13.12 -13.34
N LYS A 27 1.06 -12.50 -14.32
CA LYS A 27 1.41 -11.06 -14.28
C LYS A 27 0.23 -10.11 -14.07
N SER A 28 -0.97 -10.44 -14.56
CA SER A 28 -2.15 -9.58 -14.41
C SER A 28 -2.58 -9.45 -12.95
N PHE A 29 -2.43 -10.51 -12.15
CA PHE A 29 -2.75 -10.51 -10.71
C PHE A 29 -1.77 -9.66 -9.89
N VAL A 30 -0.61 -9.32 -10.45
CA VAL A 30 0.39 -8.43 -9.83
C VAL A 30 0.23 -7.00 -10.33
N ILE A 31 0.11 -6.82 -11.65
CA ILE A 31 0.07 -5.51 -12.30
C ILE A 31 -1.20 -4.73 -11.94
N ILE A 32 -2.37 -5.39 -11.89
CA ILE A 32 -3.64 -4.70 -11.63
C ILE A 32 -3.64 -4.04 -10.23
N PRO A 33 -3.35 -4.75 -9.12
CA PRO A 33 -3.22 -4.12 -7.81
C PRO A 33 -2.17 -3.02 -7.78
N LEU A 34 -1.02 -3.24 -8.42
CA LEU A 34 0.06 -2.26 -8.46
C LEU A 34 -0.33 -0.98 -9.21
N MET A 35 -1.04 -1.08 -10.33
CA MET A 35 -1.51 0.08 -11.07
C MET A 35 -2.54 0.87 -10.28
N ILE A 36 -3.47 0.18 -9.63
CA ILE A 36 -4.44 0.81 -8.73
C ILE A 36 -3.68 1.54 -7.61
N ASN A 37 -2.67 0.88 -7.03
CA ASN A 37 -1.79 1.46 -6.02
C ASN A 37 -1.14 2.76 -6.51
N ILE A 38 -0.45 2.73 -7.64
CA ILE A 38 0.23 3.90 -8.19
C ILE A 38 -0.77 5.03 -8.47
N LEU A 39 -1.93 4.72 -9.05
CA LEU A 39 -2.95 5.71 -9.37
C LEU A 39 -3.44 6.44 -8.11
N PHE A 40 -3.85 5.70 -7.08
CA PHE A 40 -4.35 6.31 -5.83
C PHE A 40 -3.26 7.10 -5.10
N PHE A 41 -2.03 6.61 -5.09
CA PHE A 41 -0.91 7.32 -4.48
C PHE A 41 -0.61 8.64 -5.18
N SER A 42 -0.54 8.62 -6.52
CA SER A 42 -0.31 9.81 -7.34
C SER A 42 -1.42 10.84 -7.16
N ILE A 43 -2.67 10.41 -7.12
CA ILE A 43 -3.83 11.27 -6.82
C ILE A 43 -3.66 11.88 -5.42
N GLY A 44 -3.42 11.07 -4.39
CA GLY A 44 -3.27 11.54 -3.01
C GLY A 44 -2.17 12.60 -2.86
N ILE A 45 -0.99 12.37 -3.44
CA ILE A 45 0.10 13.34 -3.44
C ILE A 45 -0.26 14.60 -4.22
N TYR A 46 -0.85 14.47 -5.41
CA TYR A 46 -1.23 15.61 -6.23
C TYR A 46 -2.20 16.53 -5.48
N PHE A 47 -3.29 15.97 -4.94
CA PHE A 47 -4.26 16.72 -4.15
C PHE A 47 -3.64 17.26 -2.86
N GLY A 48 -2.83 16.45 -2.16
CA GLY A 48 -2.10 16.89 -0.97
C GLY A 48 -1.28 18.14 -1.26
N PHE A 49 -0.45 18.14 -2.30
CA PHE A 49 0.37 19.28 -2.66
C PHE A 49 -0.45 20.48 -3.14
N ALA A 50 -1.47 20.25 -3.98
CA ALA A 50 -2.28 21.32 -4.57
C ALA A 50 -3.07 22.12 -3.52
N TYR A 51 -3.59 21.45 -2.49
CA TYR A 51 -4.45 22.09 -1.48
C TYR A 51 -3.72 22.43 -0.17
N PHE A 52 -2.53 21.87 0.08
CA PHE A 52 -1.83 22.06 1.35
C PHE A 52 -1.50 23.52 1.63
N GLY A 53 -0.92 24.25 0.67
CA GLY A 53 -0.53 25.65 0.87
C GLY A 53 -1.73 26.54 1.19
N GLU A 54 -2.79 26.43 0.39
CA GLU A 54 -4.03 27.18 0.62
C GLU A 54 -4.69 26.84 1.97
N TYR A 55 -4.71 25.55 2.33
CA TYR A 55 -5.25 25.12 3.62
C TYR A 55 -4.42 25.68 4.79
N MET A 56 -3.10 25.62 4.69
CA MET A 56 -2.21 26.15 5.71
C MET A 56 -2.32 27.67 5.86
N ASP A 57 -2.47 28.41 4.76
CA ASP A 57 -2.65 29.86 4.82
C ASP A 57 -3.99 30.27 5.41
N ARG A 58 -5.07 29.51 5.15
CA ARG A 58 -6.37 29.72 5.80
C ARG A 58 -6.34 29.40 7.29
N VAL A 59 -5.68 28.32 7.70
CA VAL A 59 -5.60 27.89 9.10
C VAL A 59 -4.69 28.80 9.92
N LEU A 60 -3.61 29.30 9.32
CA LEU A 60 -2.63 30.18 9.95
C LEU A 60 -2.86 31.66 9.59
N ASP A 61 -4.09 32.05 9.26
CA ASP A 61 -4.43 33.45 9.02
C ASP A 61 -4.35 34.24 10.33
N THR A 62 -3.51 35.27 10.35
CA THR A 62 -3.27 36.14 11.50
C THR A 62 -4.04 37.46 11.42
N SER A 63 -4.81 37.69 10.35
CA SER A 63 -5.50 38.97 10.06
C SER A 63 -6.43 39.46 11.18
N ASN A 64 -7.06 38.53 11.92
CA ASN A 64 -7.99 38.83 13.01
C ASN A 64 -7.40 38.61 14.41
N LEU A 65 -6.10 38.36 14.52
CA LEU A 65 -5.44 38.08 15.79
C LEU A 65 -4.92 39.36 16.45
N TRP A 66 -4.78 39.33 17.77
CA TRP A 66 -4.10 40.37 18.51
C TRP A 66 -2.62 40.42 18.10
N SER A 67 -2.02 41.62 18.04
CA SER A 67 -0.67 41.82 17.49
C SER A 67 0.40 40.94 18.12
N TRP A 68 0.34 40.71 19.44
CA TRP A 68 1.29 39.85 20.14
C TRP A 68 1.11 38.35 19.80
N VAL A 69 -0.12 37.90 19.51
CA VAL A 69 -0.40 36.53 19.08
C VAL A 69 0.05 36.33 17.64
N ALA A 70 -0.27 37.28 16.75
CA ALA A 70 0.15 37.24 15.35
C ALA A 70 1.67 37.10 15.23
N ALA A 71 2.43 37.87 16.01
CA ALA A 71 3.90 37.80 16.03
C ALA A 71 4.43 36.41 16.42
N ILE A 72 3.79 35.73 17.38
CA ILE A 72 4.17 34.37 17.79
C ILE A 72 3.86 33.38 16.67
N VAL A 73 2.65 33.47 16.09
CA VAL A 73 2.22 32.58 15.00
C VAL A 73 3.13 32.69 13.79
N ASP A 74 3.47 33.91 13.36
CA ASP A 74 4.37 34.15 12.24
C ASP A 74 5.77 33.59 12.50
N TYR A 75 6.27 33.69 13.74
CA TYR A 75 7.56 33.12 14.13
C TYR A 75 7.58 31.59 14.04
N ILE A 76 6.48 30.91 14.42
CA ILE A 76 6.38 29.44 14.38
C ILE A 76 5.81 28.89 13.06
N LYS A 77 5.28 29.74 12.18
CA LYS A 77 4.66 29.32 10.91
C LYS A 77 5.54 28.39 10.08
N PRO A 78 6.87 28.62 9.90
CA PRO A 78 7.71 27.72 9.13
C PRO A 78 7.83 26.31 9.73
N ILE A 79 7.93 26.19 11.06
CA ILE A 79 8.01 24.88 11.73
C ILE A 79 6.67 24.14 11.64
N LEU A 80 5.55 24.87 11.72
CA LEU A 80 4.22 24.29 11.53
C LEU A 80 4.03 23.75 10.11
N TYR A 81 4.44 24.51 9.09
CA TYR A 81 4.44 24.03 7.70
C TYR A 81 5.21 22.71 7.54
N LEU A 82 6.39 22.59 8.16
CA LEU A 82 7.17 21.34 8.12
C LEU A 82 6.45 20.18 8.83
N ILE A 83 5.95 20.41 10.05
CA ILE A 83 5.29 19.38 10.87
C ILE A 83 4.01 18.89 10.18
N PHE A 84 3.14 19.82 9.75
CA PHE A 84 1.89 19.46 9.07
C PHE A 84 2.15 18.86 7.70
N GLY A 85 3.18 19.28 6.98
CA GLY A 85 3.60 18.66 5.72
C GLY A 85 4.03 17.20 5.92
N MET A 86 4.86 16.92 6.93
CA MET A 86 5.22 15.54 7.29
C MET A 86 4.02 14.73 7.74
N ALA A 87 3.14 15.30 8.58
CA ALA A 87 1.93 14.63 9.02
C ALA A 87 0.99 14.30 7.84
N LEU A 88 0.86 15.20 6.86
CA LEU A 88 0.09 14.97 5.64
C LEU A 88 0.67 13.81 4.82
N LEU A 89 1.99 13.75 4.65
CA LEU A 89 2.64 12.64 3.94
C LEU A 89 2.41 11.30 4.64
N VAL A 90 2.54 11.27 5.97
CA VAL A 90 2.27 10.08 6.80
C VAL A 90 0.81 9.67 6.69
N PHE A 91 -0.12 10.63 6.77
CA PHE A 91 -1.55 10.40 6.62
C PHE A 91 -1.88 9.81 5.25
N ILE A 92 -1.41 10.44 4.16
CA ILE A 92 -1.58 9.94 2.79
C ILE A 92 -1.03 8.52 2.68
N PHE A 93 0.19 8.27 3.18
CA PHE A 93 0.82 6.95 3.15
C PHE A 93 -0.01 5.87 3.84
N PHE A 94 -0.50 6.12 5.06
CA PHE A 94 -1.26 5.11 5.80
C PHE A 94 -2.66 4.88 5.25
N THR A 95 -3.40 5.96 4.92
CA THR A 95 -4.73 5.83 4.30
C THR A 95 -4.64 5.02 3.01
N PHE A 96 -3.65 5.35 2.19
CA PHE A 96 -3.38 4.61 0.97
C PHE A 96 -2.97 3.16 1.21
N SER A 97 -2.04 2.91 2.14
CA SER A 97 -1.58 1.55 2.46
C SER A 97 -2.73 0.63 2.87
N ILE A 98 -3.69 1.15 3.65
CA ILE A 98 -4.90 0.42 4.01
C ILE A 98 -5.73 0.07 2.77
N ILE A 99 -6.03 1.06 1.93
CA ILE A 99 -6.82 0.86 0.70
C ILE A 99 -6.12 -0.13 -0.24
N ALA A 100 -4.82 0.04 -0.44
CA ALA A 100 -3.97 -0.80 -1.27
C ALA A 100 -4.01 -2.26 -0.82
N ASN A 101 -3.85 -2.52 0.48
CA ASN A 101 -3.87 -3.86 1.04
C ASN A 101 -5.25 -4.51 0.92
N ILE A 102 -6.33 -3.75 1.12
CA ILE A 102 -7.70 -4.23 0.93
C ILE A 102 -7.94 -4.60 -0.53
N VAL A 103 -7.51 -3.76 -1.47
CA VAL A 103 -7.64 -4.02 -2.91
C VAL A 103 -6.78 -5.20 -3.33
N ALA A 104 -5.55 -5.33 -2.82
CA ALA A 104 -4.61 -6.40 -3.18
C ALA A 104 -4.99 -7.76 -2.58
N ALA A 105 -5.69 -7.80 -1.44
CA ALA A 105 -6.08 -9.04 -0.77
C ALA A 105 -6.74 -10.09 -1.68
N PRO A 106 -7.79 -9.78 -2.47
CA PRO A 106 -8.39 -10.75 -3.40
C PRO A 106 -7.41 -11.22 -4.48
N PHE A 107 -6.55 -10.33 -4.99
CA PHE A 107 -5.56 -10.69 -6.01
C PHE A 107 -4.44 -11.56 -5.45
N ASN A 108 -4.04 -11.38 -4.20
CA ASN A 108 -3.04 -12.24 -3.55
C ASN A 108 -3.53 -13.69 -3.47
N SER A 109 -4.83 -13.91 -3.24
CA SER A 109 -5.41 -15.26 -3.27
C SER A 109 -5.41 -15.86 -4.68
N LEU A 110 -5.84 -15.09 -5.68
CA LEU A 110 -5.83 -15.55 -7.08
C LEU A 110 -4.40 -15.79 -7.61
N LEU A 111 -3.44 -14.98 -7.16
CA LEU A 111 -2.03 -15.11 -7.48
C LEU A 111 -1.46 -16.40 -6.90
N ALA A 112 -1.83 -16.76 -5.67
CA ALA A 112 -1.42 -18.01 -5.05
C ALA A 112 -1.93 -19.22 -5.85
N GLU A 113 -3.21 -19.23 -6.22
CA GLU A 113 -3.82 -20.29 -7.04
C GLU A 113 -3.17 -20.40 -8.42
N ALA A 114 -2.95 -19.27 -9.10
CA ALA A 114 -2.29 -19.24 -10.40
C ALA A 114 -0.84 -19.74 -10.32
N THR A 115 -0.13 -19.43 -9.23
CA THR A 115 1.24 -19.88 -8.99
C THR A 115 1.29 -21.38 -8.71
N GLU A 116 0.37 -21.90 -7.90
CA GLU A 116 0.27 -23.33 -7.64
C GLU A 116 -0.06 -24.12 -8.90
N LYS A 117 -1.06 -23.68 -9.66
CA LYS A 117 -1.40 -24.29 -10.95
C LYS A 117 -0.22 -24.29 -11.91
N TYR A 118 0.58 -23.22 -11.94
CA TYR A 118 1.78 -23.16 -12.76
C TYR A 118 2.86 -24.17 -12.33
N LEU A 119 3.01 -24.43 -11.03
CA LEU A 119 4.03 -25.32 -10.49
C LEU A 119 3.61 -26.80 -10.49
N THR A 120 2.34 -27.10 -10.24
CA THR A 120 1.82 -28.46 -10.05
C THR A 120 1.04 -28.99 -11.26
N GLY A 121 0.56 -28.09 -12.13
CA GLY A 121 -0.35 -28.43 -13.23
C GLY A 121 -1.77 -28.79 -12.79
N GLN A 122 -2.08 -28.76 -11.49
CA GLN A 122 -3.40 -29.06 -10.95
C GLN A 122 -4.18 -27.78 -10.71
N SER A 123 -5.47 -27.75 -11.07
CA SER A 123 -6.38 -26.69 -10.65
C SER A 123 -6.93 -27.01 -9.26
N MET A 124 -6.88 -26.06 -8.32
CA MET A 124 -7.60 -26.19 -7.06
C MET A 124 -9.11 -26.24 -7.36
N ASN A 125 -9.76 -27.37 -7.06
CA ASN A 125 -11.21 -27.43 -7.07
C ASN A 125 -11.74 -26.94 -5.72
N ASP A 126 -11.94 -25.63 -5.57
CA ASP A 126 -12.37 -25.00 -4.32
C ASP A 126 -13.70 -25.56 -3.78
N SER A 127 -14.55 -26.13 -4.65
CA SER A 127 -15.81 -26.76 -4.23
C SER A 127 -15.62 -27.99 -3.35
N ASP A 128 -14.47 -28.66 -3.41
CA ASP A 128 -14.21 -29.89 -2.66
C ASP A 128 -13.54 -29.64 -1.29
N ASN A 129 -12.81 -28.52 -1.14
CA ASN A 129 -12.12 -28.19 0.12
C ASN A 129 -13.03 -27.47 1.12
N TRP A 130 -13.85 -26.52 0.70
CA TRP A 130 -14.78 -25.82 1.60
C TRP A 130 -15.84 -26.77 2.18
N LYS A 131 -16.29 -27.74 1.38
CA LYS A 131 -17.20 -28.81 1.85
C LYS A 131 -16.54 -29.79 2.82
N LYS A 132 -15.21 -29.90 2.82
CA LYS A 132 -14.48 -30.70 3.82
C LYS A 132 -14.30 -29.95 5.13
N ILE A 133 -13.95 -28.67 5.07
CA ILE A 133 -13.72 -27.81 6.24
C ILE A 133 -15.00 -27.56 7.04
N ILE A 134 -16.16 -27.48 6.38
CA ILE A 134 -17.46 -27.28 7.06
C ILE A 134 -18.02 -28.61 7.63
N LYS A 135 -17.44 -29.75 7.22
CA LYS A 135 -17.94 -31.10 7.58
C LYS A 135 -17.11 -31.78 8.68
N GLU A 136 -16.02 -31.15 9.10
CA GLU A 136 -15.29 -31.45 10.34
C GLU A 136 -15.80 -30.56 11.49
#